data_AF-Q7TU58-F1
#
_entry.id   AF-Q7TU58-F1
#
_cell.length_a   1.000
_cell.length_b   1.000
_cell.length_c   1.000
_cell.angle_alpha   90.00
_cell.angle_beta   90.00
_cell.angle_gamma   90.00
#
_symmetry.space_group_name_H-M   'P 1'
#
loop_
_entity.id
_entity.type
_entity.pdbx_description
1 polymer ?
#
loop_
_entity_poly.entity_id
_entity_poly.type
_entity_poly.pdbx_seq_one_letter_code
_entity_poly.pdbx_strand_id
1 'polypeptide(L)'
;MVKGFSESEVKNDKPIKDLEKEKKGLASFLKGKKFTYTLPGKKQINIFGSVVLVLNIILVLLVILYFNNKGFHDFIFNVGR
;
A
#
# COMPACT_ATOMS: atom_id res chain seq x y z
N MET A 1 37.14 -47.92 -7.00
CA MET A 1 36.22 -47.07 -6.21
C MET A 1 35.63 -47.93 -5.11
N VAL A 2 36.12 -47.78 -3.89
CA VAL A 2 35.72 -48.59 -2.73
C VAL A 2 34.53 -47.90 -2.06
N LYS A 3 33.41 -48.63 -1.96
CA LYS A 3 32.19 -48.24 -1.26
C LYS A 3 32.39 -48.63 0.21
N GLY A 4 32.46 -47.65 1.11
CA GLY A 4 32.73 -47.90 2.53
C GLY A 4 31.82 -47.09 3.45
N PHE A 5 31.35 -47.77 4.50
CA PHE A 5 30.76 -47.29 5.77
C PHE A 5 29.26 -46.90 5.69
N SER A 6 28.32 -47.80 5.95
CA SER A 6 27.88 -48.41 7.24
C SER A 6 27.14 -47.45 8.17
N GLU A 7 25.81 -47.58 8.16
CA GLU A 7 24.96 -47.83 9.33
C GLU A 7 25.07 -46.89 10.54
N SER A 8 24.06 -46.02 10.73
CA SER A 8 23.42 -45.81 12.03
C SER A 8 22.14 -44.98 11.85
N GLU A 9 20.99 -45.65 11.96
CA GLU A 9 19.68 -45.03 12.19
C GLU A 9 19.72 -44.25 13.50
N VAL A 10 19.56 -42.93 13.44
CA VAL A 10 19.28 -42.10 14.63
C VAL A 10 17.80 -41.80 14.65
N LYS A 11 17.04 -42.66 15.31
CA LYS A 11 15.70 -42.33 15.83
C LYS A 11 15.89 -41.29 16.93
N ASN A 12 15.45 -40.06 16.68
CA ASN A 12 15.21 -39.09 17.75
C ASN A 12 13.74 -38.71 17.72
N ASP A 13 13.04 -39.21 18.74
CA ASP A 13 11.65 -38.97 19.03
C ASP A 13 11.38 -37.51 19.44
N LYS A 14 10.14 -37.08 19.15
CA LYS A 14 9.38 -35.96 19.72
C LYS A 14 9.57 -34.58 19.07
N PRO A 15 8.55 -34.04 18.38
CA PRO A 15 8.40 -32.60 18.23
C PRO A 15 7.82 -32.01 19.52
N ILE A 16 8.68 -31.48 20.38
CA ILE A 16 8.27 -30.41 21.30
C ILE A 16 8.16 -29.17 20.43
N LYS A 17 6.95 -28.85 19.96
CA LYS A 17 6.64 -27.51 19.46
C LYS A 17 5.54 -26.98 20.33
N ASP A 18 5.97 -26.13 21.25
CA ASP A 18 5.15 -25.25 22.04
C ASP A 18 3.94 -24.77 21.25
N LEU A 19 2.76 -25.08 21.77
CA LEU A 19 1.52 -24.40 21.47
C LEU A 19 1.62 -22.97 21.99
N GLU A 20 2.52 -22.18 21.40
CA GLU A 20 2.55 -20.75 21.60
C GLU A 20 1.31 -20.20 20.89
N LYS A 21 0.27 -19.96 21.68
CA LYS A 21 -0.98 -19.33 21.27
C LYS A 21 -0.64 -17.97 20.66
N GLU A 22 -0.38 -17.98 19.35
CA GLU A 22 -0.15 -16.77 18.59
C GLU A 22 -1.43 -15.94 18.68
N LYS A 23 -1.37 -14.84 19.43
CA LYS A 23 -2.45 -13.87 19.54
C LYS A 23 -2.72 -13.37 18.12
N LYS A 24 -3.78 -13.89 17.50
CA LYS A 24 -4.28 -13.49 16.17
C LYS A 24 -4.78 -12.05 16.19
N GLY A 25 -3.87 -11.10 16.37
CA GLY A 25 -4.10 -9.69 16.18
C GLY A 25 -3.91 -9.32 14.72
N LEU A 26 -4.53 -8.21 14.31
CA LEU A 26 -4.33 -7.58 13.01
C LEU A 26 -2.83 -7.37 12.70
N ALA A 27 -2.01 -7.20 13.75
CA ALA A 27 -0.55 -7.13 13.64
C ALA A 27 0.10 -8.40 13.06
N SER A 28 -0.33 -9.61 13.43
CA SER A 28 0.20 -10.85 12.83
C SER A 28 -0.27 -11.02 11.37
N PHE A 29 -1.52 -10.62 11.07
CA PHE A 29 -2.04 -10.56 9.69
C PHE A 29 -1.27 -9.58 8.78
N LEU A 30 -0.89 -8.41 9.30
CA LEU A 30 -0.11 -7.41 8.57
C LEU A 30 1.38 -7.80 8.49
N LYS A 31 1.93 -8.48 9.49
CA LYS A 31 3.32 -8.97 9.50
C LYS A 31 3.56 -10.10 8.50
N GLY A 32 2.54 -10.93 8.23
CA GLY A 32 2.59 -12.00 7.23
C GLY A 32 2.41 -11.53 5.78
N LYS A 33 1.73 -10.40 5.55
CA LYS A 33 1.59 -9.79 4.22
C LYS A 33 2.65 -8.72 4.04
N LYS A 34 3.77 -9.08 3.43
CA LYS A 34 4.69 -8.07 2.87
C LYS A 34 3.87 -7.21 1.91
N PHE A 35 3.59 -5.96 2.28
CA PHE A 35 3.07 -4.95 1.36
C PHE A 35 4.18 -4.63 0.37
N THR A 36 4.42 -5.54 -0.56
CA THR A 36 5.21 -5.25 -1.74
C THR A 36 4.47 -4.17 -2.50
N TYR A 37 5.10 -3.01 -2.63
CA TYR A 37 4.60 -1.93 -3.47
C TYR A 37 4.66 -2.42 -4.92
N THR A 38 3.59 -3.06 -5.37
CA THR A 38 3.45 -3.49 -6.75
C THR A 38 3.27 -2.24 -7.58
N LEU A 39 4.12 -2.05 -8.58
CA LEU A 39 3.96 -0.92 -9.49
C LEU A 39 2.55 -0.97 -10.11
N PRO A 40 1.83 0.17 -10.10
CA PRO A 40 0.51 0.23 -10.70
C PRO A 40 0.59 -0.16 -12.18
N GLY A 41 -0.37 -0.95 -12.65
CA GLY A 41 -0.39 -1.36 -14.06
C GLY A 41 -0.58 -0.17 -15.00
N LYS A 42 -0.27 -0.33 -16.30
CA LYS A 42 -0.36 0.74 -17.31
C LYS A 42 -1.71 1.47 -17.30
N LYS A 43 -2.82 0.73 -17.14
CA LYS A 43 -4.18 1.30 -17.06
C LYS A 43 -4.36 2.18 -15.81
N GLN A 44 -3.83 1.75 -14.67
CA GLN A 44 -3.92 2.51 -13.42
C GLN A 44 -3.11 3.80 -13.52
N ILE A 45 -1.88 3.73 -14.06
CA ILE A 45 -1.03 4.90 -14.27
C ILE A 45 -1.73 5.95 -15.13
N ASN A 46 -2.38 5.56 -16.24
CA ASN A 46 -3.11 6.50 -17.09
C ASN A 46 -4.29 7.16 -16.36
N ILE A 47 -5.00 6.41 -15.51
CA ILE A 47 -6.10 6.97 -14.72
C ILE A 47 -5.56 7.96 -13.70
N PHE A 48 -4.52 7.58 -12.94
CA PHE A 48 -3.89 8.49 -11.96
C PHE A 48 -3.34 9.74 -12.64
N GLY A 49 -2.65 9.60 -13.77
CA GLY A 49 -2.13 10.72 -14.55
C GLY A 49 -3.23 11.64 -15.06
N SER A 50 -4.31 11.07 -15.60
CA SER A 50 -5.47 11.84 -16.08
C SER A 50 -6.14 12.61 -14.94
N VAL A 51 -6.37 11.97 -13.80
CA VAL A 51 -6.98 12.62 -12.62
C VAL A 51 -6.10 13.78 -12.14
N VAL A 52 -4.80 13.58 -12.01
CA VAL A 52 -3.86 14.63 -11.59
C VAL A 52 -3.88 15.78 -12.60
N LEU A 53 -3.86 15.49 -13.90
CA LEU A 53 -3.87 16.50 -14.95
C LEU A 53 -5.17 17.33 -14.90
N VAL A 54 -6.32 16.66 -14.84
CA VAL A 54 -7.64 17.31 -14.77
C VAL A 54 -7.76 18.18 -13.53
N LEU A 55 -7.30 17.68 -12.37
CA LEU A 55 -7.38 18.43 -11.12
C LEU A 55 -6.53 19.71 -11.17
N ASN A 56 -5.36 19.65 -11.81
CA ASN A 56 -4.51 20.84 -12.01
C ASN A 56 -5.15 21.84 -12.98
N ILE A 57 -5.78 21.37 -14.06
CA ILE A 57 -6.51 22.25 -14.99
C ILE A 57 -7.66 22.96 -14.27
N ILE A 58 -8.44 22.22 -13.46
CA ILE A 58 -9.52 22.78 -12.65
C ILE A 58 -8.97 23.83 -11.66
N LEU A 59 -7.85 23.55 -11.01
CA LEU A 59 -7.22 24.50 -10.09
C LEU A 59 -6.89 25.82 -10.80
N VAL A 60 -6.28 25.77 -11.98
CA VAL A 60 -5.95 26.97 -12.76
C VAL A 60 -7.22 27.73 -13.15
N LEU A 61 -8.27 27.03 -13.60
CA LEU A 61 -9.57 27.65 -13.91
C LEU A 61 -10.18 28.36 -12.70
N LEU A 62 -10.14 27.74 -11.52
CA LEU A 62 -10.66 28.34 -10.29
C LEU A 62 -9.86 29.59 -9.88
N VAL A 63 -8.53 29.57 -10.04
CA VAL A 63 -7.68 30.74 -9.78
C VAL A 63 -8.03 31.88 -10.73
N ILE A 64 -8.18 31.61 -12.02
CA ILE A 64 -8.58 32.62 -13.00
C ILE A 64 -9.97 33.18 -12.65
N LEU A 65 -10.91 32.30 -12.30
CA LEU A 65 -12.26 32.71 -11.90
C LEU A 65 -12.25 33.58 -10.64
N TYR A 66 -11.41 33.26 -9.67
CA TYR A 66 -11.23 34.04 -8.44
C TYR A 66 -10.79 35.49 -8.73
N PHE A 67 -9.85 35.69 -9.66
CA PHE A 67 -9.40 37.04 -10.00
C PHE A 67 -10.36 37.81 -10.92
N ASN A 68 -11.15 37.12 -11.74
CA ASN A 68 -12.00 37.77 -12.76
C ASN A 68 -13.47 37.89 -12.36
N ASN A 69 -13.91 37.24 -11.27
CA ASN A 69 -15.30 37.26 -10.83
C ASN A 69 -15.40 37.64 -9.34
N LYS A 70 -15.90 38.85 -9.09
CA LYS A 70 -16.10 39.38 -7.71
C LYS A 70 -17.04 38.51 -6.87
N GLY A 71 -18.12 37.99 -7.46
CA GLY A 71 -19.06 37.12 -6.73
C GLY A 71 -18.44 35.79 -6.33
N PHE A 72 -17.58 35.22 -7.17
CA PHE A 72 -16.83 34.01 -6.82
C PHE A 72 -15.73 34.29 -5.78
N HIS A 73 -15.03 35.41 -5.90
CA HIS A 73 -14.09 35.88 -4.87
C HIS A 73 -14.76 35.97 -3.50
N ASP A 74 -15.91 36.64 -3.42
CA ASP A 74 -16.64 36.84 -2.17
C ASP A 74 -17.23 35.53 -1.64
N PHE A 75 -17.68 34.63 -2.52
CA PHE A 75 -18.10 33.27 -2.14
C PHE A 75 -16.95 32.50 -1.47
N ILE A 76 -15.77 32.47 -2.09
CA ILE A 76 -14.59 31.79 -1.51
C ILE A 76 -14.19 32.43 -0.18
N PHE A 77 -14.23 33.76 -0.09
CA PHE A 77 -13.88 34.48 1.14
C PHE A 77 -14.89 34.23 2.28
N ASN A 78 -16.17 34.12 1.96
CA ASN A 78 -17.22 33.80 2.93
C ASN A 78 -17.21 32.33 3.37
N VAL A 79 -16.83 31.40 2.49
CA VAL A 79 -16.65 29.98 2.86
C VAL A 79 -15.40 29.80 3.74
N GLY A 80 -14.36 30.61 3.52
CA GLY A 80 -13.12 30.56 4.30
C GLY A 80 -13.19 31.25 5.67
N ARG A 81 -14.28 31.97 5.97
CA ARG A 81 -14.52 32.65 7.24
C ARG A 81 -15.31 31.75 8.20
#